data_AF-A0A2E6U817-F1
#
_entry.id   AF-A0A2E6U817-F1
#
_cell.length_a   1.000
_cell.length_b   1.000
_cell.length_c   1.000
_cell.angle_alpha   90.00
_cell.angle_beta   90.00
_cell.angle_gamma   90.00
#
_symmetry.space_group_name_H-M   'P 1'
#
loop_
_entity.id
_entity.type
_entity.pdbx_description
1 polymer ?
#
loop_
_entity_poly.entity_id
_entity_poly.type
_entity_poly.pdbx_seq_one_letter_code
_entity_poly.pdbx_strand_id
1 'polypeptide(L)'
;MLPPALMAQRLLTGGGLTVLLAWAFGLQSGRTTLEASSSGTMVFLLGAVMIAAGVALAQGAPQLTRLFPTDGDEAMAGRLKQDMAELEKQEQSSRAWARLEADALRETLDEEA
;
A
#
# COMPACT_ATOMS: atom_id res chain seq x y z
N MET A 1 13.29 2.60 0.68
CA MET A 1 12.45 2.03 1.77
C MET A 1 12.16 0.57 1.43
N LEU A 2 11.74 -0.28 2.38
CA LEU A 2 11.38 -1.66 2.02
C LEU A 2 10.10 -1.65 1.18
N PRO A 3 10.00 -2.42 0.08
CA PRO A 3 8.77 -2.53 -0.68
C PRO A 3 7.62 -2.97 0.24
N PRO A 4 6.42 -2.40 0.08
CA PRO A 4 5.29 -2.69 0.96
C PRO A 4 4.93 -4.18 0.96
N ALA A 5 5.06 -4.85 -0.18
CA ALA A 5 4.91 -6.31 -0.29
C ALA A 5 5.91 -7.08 0.60
N LEU A 6 7.17 -6.67 0.62
CA LEU A 6 8.21 -7.34 1.41
C LEU A 6 7.97 -7.12 2.92
N MET A 7 7.49 -5.94 3.29
CA MET A 7 7.17 -5.61 4.68
C MET A 7 5.94 -6.40 5.16
N ALA A 8 4.88 -6.45 4.35
CA ALA A 8 3.69 -7.24 4.62
C ALA A 8 3.99 -8.74 4.70
N GLN A 9 4.85 -9.26 3.80
CA GLN A 9 5.29 -10.65 3.82
C GLN A 9 5.94 -11.00 5.16
N ARG A 10 6.94 -10.20 5.60
CA ARG A 10 7.67 -10.45 6.85
C ARG A 10 6.76 -10.34 8.08
N LEU A 11 5.82 -9.40 8.05
CA LEU A 11 4.84 -9.23 9.12
C LEU A 11 3.86 -10.41 9.19
N LEU A 12 3.37 -10.88 8.04
CA LEU A 12 2.43 -12.01 7.96
C LEU A 12 3.09 -13.33 8.36
N THR A 13 4.28 -13.63 7.83
CA THR A 13 4.98 -14.87 8.18
C THR A 13 5.48 -14.82 9.63
N GLY A 14 6.11 -13.73 10.04
CA GLY A 14 6.62 -13.56 11.41
C GLY A 14 5.50 -13.52 12.44
N GLY A 15 4.45 -12.73 12.19
CA GLY A 15 3.27 -12.63 13.06
C GLY A 15 2.47 -13.94 13.12
N GLY A 16 2.31 -14.63 11.99
CA GLY A 16 1.67 -15.95 12.00
C GLY A 16 2.46 -16.97 12.82
N LEU A 17 3.79 -16.96 12.73
CA LEU A 17 4.66 -17.85 13.49
C LEU A 17 4.64 -17.57 15.00
N THR A 18 4.59 -16.29 15.40
CA THR A 18 4.45 -15.93 16.82
C THR A 18 3.08 -16.29 17.39
N VAL A 19 2.01 -16.14 16.60
CA VAL A 19 0.66 -16.59 16.99
C VAL A 19 0.64 -18.10 17.20
N LEU A 20 1.22 -18.88 16.29
CA LEU A 20 1.32 -20.34 16.44
C LEU A 20 2.16 -20.73 17.67
N LEU A 21 3.24 -20.01 17.94
CA LEU A 21 4.08 -20.25 19.12
C LEU A 21 3.31 -19.96 20.42
N ALA A 22 2.57 -18.85 20.47
CA ALA A 22 1.74 -18.50 21.62
C ALA A 22 0.63 -19.54 21.84
N TRP A 23 0.02 -20.04 20.76
CA TRP A 23 -0.96 -21.11 20.83
C TRP A 23 -0.36 -22.42 21.35
N ALA A 24 0.84 -22.80 20.90
CA ALA A 24 1.55 -23.97 21.37
C ALA A 24 1.87 -23.89 22.88
N PHE A 25 2.28 -22.73 23.38
CA PHE A 25 2.45 -22.52 24.82
C PHE A 25 1.12 -22.58 25.58
N GLY A 26 0.03 -22.12 24.97
CA GLY A 26 -1.34 -22.26 25.51
C GLY A 26 -1.74 -23.72 25.70
N LEU A 27 -1.42 -24.57 24.71
CA LEU A 27 -1.64 -26.02 24.78
C LEU A 27 -0.80 -26.65 25.88
N GLN A 28 0.50 -26.35 25.93
CA GLN A 28 1.41 -26.89 26.94
C GLN A 28 0.98 -26.52 28.37
N SER A 29 0.43 -25.32 28.54
CA SER A 29 -0.06 -24.82 29.84
C SER A 29 -1.46 -25.34 30.20
N GLY A 30 -2.10 -26.15 29.34
CA GLY A 30 -3.47 -26.63 29.52
C GLY A 30 -4.55 -25.56 29.42
N ARG A 31 -4.21 -24.35 28.93
CA ARG A 31 -5.17 -23.23 28.79
C ARG A 31 -5.98 -23.30 27.51
N THR A 32 -5.50 -24.05 26.52
CA THR A 32 -6.19 -24.31 25.26
C THR A 32 -6.22 -25.82 25.01
N THR A 33 -7.15 -26.26 24.16
CA THR A 33 -7.30 -27.65 23.76
C THR A 33 -7.34 -27.76 22.24
N LEU A 34 -7.04 -28.95 21.72
CA LEU A 34 -7.14 -29.30 20.30
C LEU A 34 -8.58 -29.66 19.88
N GLU A 35 -9.56 -29.57 20.78
CA GLU A 35 -10.93 -29.92 20.43
C GLU A 35 -11.51 -28.92 19.43
N ALA A 36 -12.16 -29.44 18.40
CA ALA A 36 -12.65 -28.65 17.27
C ALA A 36 -13.72 -27.60 17.68
N SER A 37 -14.37 -27.76 18.84
CA SER A 37 -15.35 -26.82 19.37
C SER A 37 -14.75 -25.70 20.24
N SER A 38 -13.43 -25.70 20.45
CA SER A 38 -12.72 -24.73 21.29
C SER A 38 -12.21 -23.56 20.45
N SER A 39 -12.26 -22.35 21.02
CA SER A 39 -11.63 -21.13 20.47
C SER A 39 -10.14 -21.32 20.15
N GLY A 40 -9.48 -22.29 20.78
CA GLY A 40 -8.09 -22.67 20.50
C GLY A 40 -7.84 -23.04 19.04
N THR A 41 -8.73 -23.81 18.42
CA THR A 41 -8.56 -24.26 17.03
C THR A 41 -8.64 -23.09 16.03
N MET A 42 -9.42 -22.06 16.36
CA MET A 42 -9.55 -20.85 15.53
C MET A 42 -8.27 -20.01 15.52
N VAL A 43 -7.58 -19.91 16.67
CA VAL A 43 -6.29 -19.21 16.79
C VAL A 43 -5.20 -19.92 15.97
N PHE A 44 -5.19 -21.26 16.00
CA PHE A 44 -4.28 -22.06 15.17
C PHE A 44 -4.52 -21.80 13.67
N LEU A 45 -5.79 -21.86 13.24
CA LEU A 45 -6.17 -21.59 11.86
C LEU A 45 -5.76 -20.19 11.42
N LEU A 46 -5.96 -19.18 12.27
CA LEU A 46 -5.55 -17.81 11.99
C LEU A 46 -4.03 -17.70 11.77
N GLY A 47 -3.23 -18.31 12.66
CA GLY A 47 -1.78 -18.34 12.52
C GLY A 47 -1.32 -19.02 11.23
N ALA A 48 -1.93 -20.16 10.89
CA ALA A 48 -1.65 -20.89 9.65
C ALA A 48 -2.02 -20.07 8.40
N VAL A 49 -3.18 -19.40 8.39
CA VAL A 49 -3.63 -18.54 7.29
C VAL A 49 -2.70 -17.34 7.13
N MET A 50 -2.23 -16.72 8.21
CA MET A 50 -1.26 -15.63 8.13
C MET A 50 0.05 -16.07 7.47
N ILE A 51 0.58 -17.23 7.85
CA ILE A 51 1.79 -17.78 7.22
C ILE A 51 1.54 -18.09 5.74
N ALA A 52 0.42 -18.74 5.42
CA ALA A 52 0.06 -19.08 4.05
C ALA A 52 -0.08 -17.81 3.18
N ALA A 53 -0.72 -16.75 3.69
CA ALA A 53 -0.82 -15.47 3.01
C ALA A 53 0.55 -14.82 2.80
N GLY A 54 1.43 -14.86 3.80
CA GLY A 54 2.80 -14.36 3.68
C GLY A 54 3.62 -15.12 2.64
N VAL A 55 3.51 -16.45 2.59
CA VAL A 55 4.17 -17.29 1.57
C VAL A 55 3.58 -17.04 0.18
N ALA A 56 2.26 -16.93 0.05
CA ALA A 56 1.60 -16.62 -1.21
C ALA A 56 2.01 -15.23 -1.74
N LEU A 57 2.19 -14.25 -0.85
CA LEU A 57 2.71 -12.94 -1.20
C LEU A 57 4.17 -13.01 -1.68
N ALA A 58 5.00 -13.85 -1.04
CA ALA A 58 6.37 -14.12 -1.50
C ALA A 58 6.44 -14.76 -2.89
N GLN A 59 5.44 -15.60 -3.22
CA GLN A 59 5.31 -16.26 -4.52
C GLN A 59 4.66 -15.36 -5.59
N GLY A 60 4.25 -14.13 -5.24
CA GLY A 60 3.66 -13.18 -6.18
C GLY A 60 2.20 -13.47 -6.54
N ALA A 61 1.42 -14.10 -5.65
CA ALA A 61 0.02 -14.44 -5.92
C ALA A 61 -0.81 -13.21 -6.35
N PRO A 62 -1.52 -13.26 -7.50
CA PRO A 62 -2.07 -12.09 -8.20
C PRO A 62 -3.11 -11.29 -7.42
N GLN A 63 -3.79 -11.92 -6.45
CA GLN A 63 -4.79 -11.27 -5.59
C GLN A 63 -4.12 -10.42 -4.50
N LEU A 64 -2.98 -10.89 -3.98
CA LEU A 64 -2.25 -10.26 -2.88
C LEU A 64 -1.29 -9.18 -3.39
N THR A 65 -0.70 -9.35 -4.57
CA THR A 65 0.14 -8.32 -5.23
C THR A 65 -0.66 -7.10 -5.70
N ARG A 66 -1.98 -7.22 -5.89
CA ARG A 66 -2.87 -6.05 -6.10
C ARG A 66 -3.05 -5.21 -4.84
N LEU A 67 -3.11 -5.86 -3.68
CA LEU A 67 -3.27 -5.19 -2.37
C LEU A 67 -1.93 -4.66 -1.84
N PHE A 68 -0.85 -5.41 -2.11
CA PHE A 68 0.52 -5.06 -1.73
C PHE A 68 1.41 -5.06 -2.98
N PRO A 69 1.49 -3.93 -3.68
CA PRO A 69 2.32 -3.81 -4.88
C PRO A 69 3.77 -4.19 -4.60
N THR A 70 4.34 -5.00 -5.49
CA THR A 70 5.75 -5.41 -5.48
C THR A 70 6.67 -4.38 -6.16
N ASP A 71 6.10 -3.35 -6.77
CA ASP A 71 6.84 -2.27 -7.42
C ASP A 71 7.75 -1.58 -6.40
N GLY A 72 9.06 -1.74 -6.57
CA GLY A 72 10.07 -1.04 -5.78
C GLY A 72 10.08 0.46 -6.07
N ASP A 73 10.71 1.22 -5.16
CA ASP A 73 10.80 2.69 -5.13
C ASP A 73 11.00 3.36 -6.50
N GLU A 74 11.65 2.71 -7.48
CA GLU A 74 11.92 3.25 -8.82
C GLU A 74 10.66 3.41 -9.69
N ALA A 75 9.72 2.47 -9.66
CA ALA A 75 8.47 2.58 -10.42
C ALA A 75 7.47 3.54 -9.77
N MET A 76 7.60 3.77 -8.46
CA MET A 76 6.83 4.77 -7.72
C MET A 76 7.42 6.18 -7.93
N ALA A 77 8.75 6.32 -7.88
CA ALA A 77 9.45 7.56 -8.17
C ALA A 77 9.28 7.98 -9.63
N GLY A 78 9.24 7.02 -10.57
CA GLY A 78 8.94 7.28 -11.98
C GLY A 78 7.56 7.89 -12.18
N ARG A 79 6.53 7.29 -11.57
CA ARG A 79 5.15 7.83 -11.60
C ARG A 79 5.05 9.18 -10.91
N LEU A 80 5.65 9.34 -9.74
CA LEU A 80 5.64 10.62 -9.01
C LEU A 80 6.36 11.74 -9.80
N LYS A 81 7.48 11.44 -10.48
CA LYS A 81 8.13 12.40 -11.39
C LYS A 81 7.24 12.79 -12.55
N GLN A 82 6.50 11.82 -13.11
CA GLN A 82 5.56 12.08 -14.19
C GLN A 82 4.40 12.96 -13.72
N ASP A 83 3.83 12.68 -12.54
CA ASP A 83 2.76 13.48 -11.94
C ASP A 83 3.22 14.91 -11.62
N MET A 84 4.44 15.08 -11.11
CA MET A 84 5.03 16.41 -10.87
C MET A 84 5.26 17.19 -12.18
N ALA A 85 5.73 16.52 -13.24
CA ALA A 85 5.91 17.15 -14.55
C ALA A 85 4.58 17.57 -15.19
N GLU A 86 3.52 16.77 -15.02
CA GLU A 86 2.16 17.10 -15.46
C GLU A 86 1.62 18.33 -14.72
N LEU A 87 1.83 18.39 -13.39
CA LEU A 87 1.47 19.53 -12.53
C LEU A 87 2.20 20.81 -12.93
N GLU A 88 3.51 20.75 -13.15
CA GLU A 88 4.29 21.91 -13.61
C GLU A 88 3.80 22.41 -14.98
N LYS A 89 3.49 21.49 -15.90
CA LYS A 89 2.94 21.84 -17.22
C LYS A 89 1.56 22.50 -17.11
N GLN A 90 0.69 21.97 -16.24
CA GLN A 90 -0.61 22.60 -15.97
C GLN A 90 -0.45 24.00 -15.37
N GLU A 91 0.47 24.18 -14.42
CA GLU A 91 0.73 25.49 -13.81
C GLU A 91 1.27 26.49 -14.85
N GLN A 92 2.20 26.08 -15.70
CA GLN A 92 2.72 26.92 -16.79
C GLN A 92 1.61 27.33 -17.77
N SER A 93 0.73 26.39 -18.14
CA SER A 93 -0.40 26.70 -19.01
C SER A 93 -1.35 27.70 -18.35
N SER A 94 -1.69 27.49 -17.07
CA SER A 94 -2.54 28.39 -16.28
C SER A 94 -1.96 29.81 -16.20
N ARG A 95 -0.66 29.93 -15.95
CA ARG A 95 0.05 31.23 -15.95
C ARG A 95 0.04 31.90 -17.33
N ALA A 96 0.15 31.13 -18.40
CA ALA A 96 0.08 31.66 -19.76
C ALA A 96 -1.34 32.18 -20.09
N TRP A 97 -2.38 31.44 -19.71
CA TRP A 97 -3.76 31.89 -19.81
C TRP A 97 -4.01 33.16 -19.01
N ALA A 98 -3.54 33.23 -17.76
CA ALA A 98 -3.69 34.43 -16.93
C ALA A 98 -3.00 35.67 -17.51
N ARG A 99 -1.84 35.50 -18.18
CA ARG A 99 -1.16 36.60 -18.88
C ARG A 99 -1.94 37.07 -20.10
N LEU A 100 -2.42 36.15 -20.92
CA LEU A 100 -3.24 36.48 -22.09
C LEU A 100 -4.52 37.22 -21.68
N GLU A 101 -5.16 36.80 -20.59
CA GLU A 101 -6.35 37.47 -20.07
C GLU A 101 -6.03 38.87 -19.54
N ALA A 102 -4.91 39.04 -18.83
CA ALA A 102 -4.46 40.36 -18.37
C ALA A 102 -4.13 41.31 -19.52
N ASP A 103 -3.47 40.82 -20.58
CA ASP A 103 -3.14 41.62 -21.76
C ASP A 103 -4.41 42.01 -22.54
N ALA A 104 -5.35 41.07 -22.71
CA ALA A 104 -6.64 41.35 -23.36
C ALA A 104 -7.48 42.38 -22.57
N LEU A 105 -7.55 42.26 -21.25
CA LEU A 105 -8.21 43.25 -20.39
C LEU A 105 -7.58 44.63 -20.53
N ARG A 106 -6.25 44.69 -20.65
CA ARG A 106 -5.52 45.95 -20.77
C ARG A 106 -5.72 46.61 -22.14
N GLU A 107 -5.78 45.82 -23.21
CA GLU A 107 -6.16 46.29 -24.55
C GLU A 107 -7.58 46.87 -24.55
N THR A 108 -8.55 46.19 -23.92
CA THR A 108 -9.93 46.70 -23.86
C THR A 108 -10.06 48.00 -23.08
N LEU A 109 -9.25 48.22 -22.04
CA LEU A 109 -9.25 49.47 -21.26
C LEU A 109 -8.64 50.64 -22.05
N ASP A 110 -7.62 50.39 -22.87
CA ASP A 110 -7.01 51.42 -23.73
C ASP A 110 -7.93 51.80 -24.91
N GLU A 111 -8.79 50.90 -25.39
CA GLU A 111 -9.78 51.20 -26.45
C GLU A 111 -11.02 51.98 -25.96
N GLU A 112 -11.36 51.88 -24.67
CA GLU A 112 -12.49 52.62 -24.06
C GLU A 112 -12.14 54.04 -23.57
N ALA A 113 -10.85 54.43 -23.63
CA ALA A 113 -10.33 55.75 -23.19
C ALA A 113 -10.19 56.76 -24.33
#